data_AF-A0A813ZE05-F1
#
_entry.id   AF-A0A813ZE05-F1
#
_cell.length_a   1.000
_cell.length_b   1.000
_cell.length_c   1.000
_cell.angle_alpha   90.00
_cell.angle_beta   90.00
_cell.angle_gamma   90.00
#
_symmetry.space_group_name_H-M   'P 1'
#
loop_
_entity.id
_entity.type
_entity.pdbx_description
1 polymer ?
#
loop_
_entity_poly.entity_id
_entity_poly.type
_entity_poly.pdbx_seq_one_letter_code
_entity_poly.pdbx_strand_id
1 'polypeptide(L)'
;MLIDDQETIYPYHEQITYVPKRDCQKKFNIYLLYPHRPKNLSSNYSVRIDIFNKDSLTYWASWHLLIPFQFLPVNRIATQLFIPATTQQQFESSCSVSCGQLGRCMKYINENSSYFCQCDQGYSGRQCTNKHSCSCSSDSFCLTSSICLCSMKRFGRNCSLTRSVCQSLNSSCENNGLCIPVDKSDYKWNFY
;
A
#
# COMPACT_ATOMS: atom_id res chain seq x y z
N MET A 1 5.58 -0.34 2.67
CA MET A 1 6.67 0.16 1.80
C MET A 1 7.60 1.07 2.59
N LEU A 2 8.80 1.33 2.08
CA LEU A 2 9.72 2.29 2.69
C LEU A 2 9.51 3.69 2.11
N ILE A 3 9.55 4.68 2.97
CA ILE A 3 9.58 6.09 2.59
C ILE A 3 10.74 6.82 3.27
N ASP A 4 11.15 7.93 2.70
CA ASP A 4 12.04 8.89 3.34
C ASP A 4 11.29 10.16 3.81
N ASP A 5 12.02 11.09 4.39
CA ASP A 5 11.54 12.38 4.90
C ASP A 5 10.91 13.29 3.83
N GLN A 6 11.15 13.00 2.54
CA GLN A 6 10.55 13.72 1.41
C GLN A 6 9.36 12.97 0.80
N GLU A 7 8.82 11.96 1.51
CA GLU A 7 7.74 11.08 1.04
C GLU A 7 8.11 10.33 -0.25
N THR A 8 9.41 10.14 -0.52
CA THR A 8 9.84 9.34 -1.66
C THR A 8 9.57 7.88 -1.34
N ILE A 9 8.74 7.25 -2.17
CA ILE A 9 8.46 5.83 -2.05
C ILE A 9 9.54 5.04 -2.78
N TYR A 10 10.26 4.20 -2.04
CA TYR A 10 11.26 3.32 -2.63
C TYR A 10 10.57 2.14 -3.35
N PRO A 11 11.13 1.65 -4.47
CA PRO A 11 10.46 0.67 -5.33
C PRO A 11 10.23 -0.69 -4.65
N TYR A 12 11.01 -1.01 -3.61
CA TYR A 12 10.88 -2.24 -2.83
C TYR A 12 9.72 -2.11 -1.84
N HIS A 13 8.66 -2.85 -2.12
CA HIS A 13 7.43 -2.85 -1.38
C HIS A 13 6.84 -4.25 -1.36
N GLU A 14 5.92 -4.48 -0.44
CA GLU A 14 5.16 -5.72 -0.32
C GLU A 14 3.68 -5.38 -0.33
N GLN A 15 2.88 -6.24 -0.95
CA GLN A 15 1.43 -6.11 -1.01
C GLN A 15 0.80 -7.42 -0.55
N ILE A 16 -0.23 -7.32 0.28
CA ILE A 16 -0.98 -8.47 0.78
C ILE A 16 -2.48 -8.21 0.66
N THR A 17 -3.26 -9.26 0.44
CA THR A 17 -4.72 -9.15 0.46
C THR A 17 -5.26 -9.59 1.82
N TYR A 18 -5.89 -8.66 2.54
CA TYR A 18 -6.50 -8.91 3.84
C TYR A 18 -8.01 -9.13 3.72
N VAL A 19 -8.51 -10.25 4.25
CA VAL A 19 -9.95 -10.55 4.33
C VAL A 19 -10.34 -10.70 5.81
N PRO A 20 -11.18 -9.80 6.38
CA PRO A 20 -11.47 -9.79 7.81
C PRO A 20 -11.91 -11.13 8.39
N LYS A 21 -12.84 -11.82 7.71
CA LYS A 21 -13.38 -13.13 8.15
C LYS A 21 -12.32 -14.23 8.24
N ARG A 22 -11.23 -14.12 7.47
CA ARG A 22 -10.19 -15.14 7.34
C ARG A 22 -8.91 -14.78 8.10
N ASP A 23 -8.57 -13.49 8.12
CA ASP A 23 -7.23 -13.02 8.45
C ASP A 23 -7.16 -12.21 9.75
N CYS A 24 -8.28 -11.93 10.42
CA CYS A 24 -8.31 -11.13 11.66
C CYS A 24 -7.38 -11.66 12.77
N GLN A 25 -7.15 -12.97 12.84
CA GLN A 25 -6.26 -13.59 13.83
C GLN A 25 -4.89 -13.96 13.27
N LYS A 26 -4.60 -13.64 12.01
CA LYS A 26 -3.34 -13.98 11.36
C LYS A 26 -2.27 -12.95 11.66
N LYS A 27 -1.04 -13.45 11.84
CA LYS A 27 0.16 -12.64 11.89
C LYS A 27 0.79 -12.62 10.50
N PHE A 28 1.15 -11.44 10.03
CA PHE A 28 1.82 -11.25 8.75
C PHE A 28 3.31 -11.01 9.00
N ASN A 29 4.16 -11.83 8.39
CA ASN A 29 5.61 -11.64 8.40
C ASN A 29 6.00 -11.08 7.04
N ILE A 30 6.38 -9.80 7.00
CA ILE A 30 6.69 -9.07 5.78
C ILE A 30 8.16 -8.69 5.80
N TYR A 31 8.88 -9.01 4.73
CA TYR A 31 10.30 -8.72 4.59
C TYR A 31 10.49 -7.67 3.50
N LEU A 32 10.89 -6.46 3.89
CA LEU A 32 11.27 -5.43 2.93
C LEU A 32 12.78 -5.53 2.66
N LEU A 33 13.14 -6.14 1.54
CA LEU A 33 14.53 -6.34 1.12
C LEU A 33 14.96 -5.24 0.16
N TYR A 34 16.11 -4.62 0.43
CA TYR A 34 16.68 -3.55 -0.40
C TYR A 34 18.08 -3.98 -0.84
N PRO A 35 18.42 -3.91 -2.14
CA PRO A 35 19.69 -4.41 -2.66
C PRO A 35 20.87 -3.46 -2.39
N HIS A 36 20.62 -2.15 -2.26
CA HIS A 36 21.67 -1.18 -2.00
C HIS A 36 21.80 -0.88 -0.51
N ARG A 37 22.98 -1.18 0.04
CA ARG A 37 23.41 -0.83 1.40
C ARG A 37 24.80 -0.18 1.33
N PRO A 38 25.09 0.84 2.16
CA PRO A 38 24.19 1.52 3.10
C PRO A 38 23.22 2.51 2.41
N LYS A 39 22.13 2.85 3.10
CA LYS A 39 21.22 3.94 2.66
C LYS A 39 21.84 5.30 2.97
N ASN A 40 21.27 6.37 2.43
CA ASN A 40 21.75 7.73 2.70
C ASN A 40 21.63 8.03 4.20
N LEU A 41 22.75 8.27 4.87
CA LEU A 41 22.81 8.54 6.31
C LEU A 41 22.20 9.89 6.70
N SER A 42 22.04 10.80 5.73
CA SER A 42 21.45 12.12 5.96
C SER A 42 19.92 12.13 5.90
N SER A 43 19.29 11.04 5.44
CA SER A 43 17.84 10.91 5.34
C SER A 43 17.31 10.02 6.45
N ASN A 44 16.11 10.35 6.93
CA ASN A 44 15.40 9.48 7.85
C ASN A 44 14.42 8.60 7.09
N TYR A 45 14.43 7.31 7.42
CA TYR A 45 13.56 6.32 6.79
C TYR A 45 12.49 5.82 7.75
N SER A 46 11.30 5.61 7.21
CA SER A 46 10.19 4.97 7.90
C SER A 46 9.48 3.95 7.01
N VAL A 47 8.66 3.11 7.63
CA VAL A 47 7.79 2.18 6.92
C VAL A 47 6.39 2.77 6.92
N ARG A 48 5.84 2.97 5.72
CA ARG A 48 4.44 3.33 5.52
C ARG A 48 3.63 2.10 5.11
N ILE A 49 2.50 1.89 5.74
CA ILE A 49 1.55 0.83 5.40
C ILE A 49 0.27 1.51 4.94
N ASP A 50 -0.10 1.30 3.68
CA ASP A 50 -1.30 1.87 3.09
C ASP A 50 -2.32 0.74 2.85
N ILE A 51 -3.59 1.00 3.17
CA ILE A 51 -4.71 0.09 2.92
C ILE A 51 -5.61 0.71 1.88
N PHE A 52 -6.02 -0.12 0.92
CA PHE A 52 -6.97 0.24 -0.13
C PHE A 52 -8.10 -0.77 -0.13
N ASN A 53 -9.30 -0.31 -0.45
CA ASN A 53 -10.38 -1.19 -0.84
C ASN A 53 -9.97 -1.91 -2.13
N LYS A 54 -10.03 -3.24 -2.13
CA LYS A 54 -9.50 -4.04 -3.24
C LYS A 54 -10.40 -4.02 -4.48
N ASP A 55 -11.70 -3.80 -4.30
CA ASP A 55 -12.68 -3.73 -5.39
C ASP A 55 -12.61 -2.39 -6.11
N SER A 56 -12.74 -1.29 -5.36
CA SER A 56 -12.80 0.07 -5.90
C SER A 56 -11.43 0.73 -6.06
N LEU A 57 -10.37 0.13 -5.49
CA LEU A 57 -9.03 0.72 -5.38
C LEU A 57 -9.01 2.08 -4.66
N THR A 58 -10.05 2.37 -3.88
CA THR A 58 -10.10 3.59 -3.08
C THR A 58 -9.24 3.42 -1.85
N TYR A 59 -8.44 4.43 -1.56
CA TYR A 59 -7.64 4.50 -0.34
C TYR A 59 -8.53 4.44 0.91
N TRP A 60 -8.06 3.74 1.94
CA TRP A 60 -8.79 3.51 3.19
C TRP A 60 -8.08 4.14 4.40
N ALA A 61 -6.80 3.81 4.60
CA ALA A 61 -6.05 4.20 5.78
C ALA A 61 -4.54 4.02 5.59
N SER A 62 -3.75 4.75 6.39
CA SER A 62 -2.31 4.52 6.48
C SER A 62 -1.76 4.58 7.90
N TRP A 63 -0.67 3.84 8.09
CA TRP A 63 0.16 3.83 9.28
C TRP A 63 1.57 4.26 8.93
N HIS A 64 2.20 4.97 9.87
CA HIS A 64 3.58 5.40 9.80
C HIS A 64 4.39 4.74 10.93
N LEU A 65 5.43 3.99 10.58
CA LEU A 65 6.24 3.25 11.54
C LEU A 65 7.70 3.69 11.44
N LEU A 66 8.21 4.27 12.53
CA LEU A 66 9.60 4.73 12.60
C LEU A 66 10.57 3.53 12.60
N ILE A 67 11.72 3.71 11.94
CA ILE A 67 12.84 2.79 12.01
C ILE A 67 13.83 3.33 13.06
N PRO A 68 13.93 2.70 14.24
CA PRO A 68 14.68 3.28 15.36
C PRO A 68 16.21 3.25 15.13
N PHE A 69 16.73 2.20 14.50
CA PHE A 69 18.17 1.99 14.34
C PHE A 69 18.56 1.94 12.85
N GLN A 70 18.52 3.10 12.19
CA GLN A 70 18.78 3.18 10.74
C GLN A 70 20.21 2.78 10.33
N PHE A 71 21.16 2.86 11.27
CA PHE A 71 22.54 2.39 11.08
C PHE A 71 22.66 0.86 11.06
N LEU A 72 21.68 0.13 11.60
CA LEU A 72 21.71 -1.33 11.58
C LEU A 72 21.32 -1.85 10.19
N PRO A 73 22.04 -2.87 9.68
CA PRO A 73 21.75 -3.45 8.37
C PRO A 73 20.37 -4.13 8.31
N VAL A 74 19.82 -4.51 9.46
CA VAL A 74 18.51 -5.17 9.59
C VAL A 74 17.78 -4.58 10.79
N ASN A 75 16.52 -4.19 10.59
CA ASN A 75 15.60 -3.79 11.64
C ASN A 75 14.42 -4.76 11.67
N ARG A 76 13.96 -5.14 12.86
CA ARG A 76 12.74 -5.92 13.06
C ARG A 76 11.71 -5.06 13.78
N ILE A 77 10.59 -4.80 13.11
CA ILE A 77 9.48 -4.03 13.66
C ILE A 77 8.29 -4.98 13.81
N ALA A 78 7.67 -4.97 14.98
CA ALA A 78 6.43 -5.69 15.26
C ALA A 78 5.39 -4.69 15.75
N THR A 79 4.25 -4.64 15.08
CA THR A 79 3.15 -3.72 15.44
C THR A 79 1.81 -4.41 15.23
N GLN A 80 0.82 -4.03 16.04
CA GLN A 80 -0.57 -4.44 15.87
C GLN A 80 -1.34 -3.32 15.18
N LEU A 81 -1.88 -3.61 14.00
CA LEU A 81 -2.67 -2.65 13.24
C LEU A 81 -4.15 -2.81 13.57
N PHE A 82 -4.81 -1.72 13.95
CA PHE A 82 -6.26 -1.69 14.14
C PHE A 82 -6.93 -1.10 12.90
N ILE A 83 -7.54 -1.94 12.06
CA ILE A 83 -8.21 -1.51 10.83
C ILE A 83 -9.60 -0.98 11.21
N PRO A 84 -9.92 0.30 10.94
CA PRO A 84 -11.22 0.86 11.26
C PRO A 84 -12.30 0.24 10.36
N ALA A 85 -13.49 0.00 10.94
CA ALA A 85 -14.62 -0.62 10.23
C ALA A 85 -15.20 0.27 9.13
N THR A 86 -15.06 1.58 9.27
CA THR A 86 -15.49 2.58 8.30
C THR A 86 -14.29 3.38 7.84
N THR A 87 -14.29 3.81 6.58
CA THR A 87 -13.35 4.82 6.09
C THR A 87 -13.59 6.09 6.90
N GLN A 88 -12.77 6.32 7.92
CA GLN A 88 -12.76 7.63 8.56
C GLN A 88 -12.40 8.62 7.46
N GLN A 89 -13.10 9.74 7.37
CA GLN A 89 -12.64 10.85 6.54
C GLN A 89 -11.32 11.34 7.15
N GLN A 90 -10.23 10.68 6.77
CA GLN A 90 -8.87 11.07 7.14
C GLN A 90 -8.40 12.27 6.33
N PHE A 91 -9.26 12.73 5.42
CA PHE A 91 -9.14 14.01 4.76
C PHE A 91 -9.34 15.09 5.80
N GLU A 92 -8.25 15.77 6.13
CA GLU A 92 -8.26 16.88 7.08
C GLU A 92 -8.18 18.19 6.30
N SER A 93 -9.14 19.09 6.56
CA SER A 93 -9.14 20.43 5.96
C SER A 93 -8.04 21.30 6.56
N SER A 94 -7.74 21.12 7.85
CA SER A 94 -6.59 21.75 8.52
C SER A 94 -5.38 20.83 8.53
N CYS A 95 -4.62 20.85 7.43
CA CYS A 95 -3.40 20.07 7.29
C CYS A 95 -2.14 20.92 7.54
N SER A 96 -1.12 20.35 8.18
CA SER A 96 0.20 21.00 8.29
C SER A 96 1.07 20.85 7.03
N VAL A 97 0.61 20.06 6.05
CA VAL A 97 1.32 19.77 4.79
C VAL A 97 0.52 20.30 3.61
N SER A 98 1.20 20.92 2.65
CA SER A 98 0.59 21.39 1.39
C SER A 98 0.73 20.32 0.30
N CYS A 99 -0.39 19.82 -0.21
CA CYS A 99 -0.43 18.72 -1.20
C CYS A 99 -0.60 19.17 -2.66
N GLY A 100 -0.50 20.47 -2.92
CA GLY A 100 -0.77 21.02 -4.25
C GLY A 100 -2.22 20.80 -4.69
N GLN A 101 -2.46 20.88 -6.00
CA GLN A 101 -3.79 20.69 -6.60
C GLN A 101 -4.09 19.23 -6.98
N LEU A 102 -3.06 18.38 -7.03
CA LEU A 102 -3.10 17.00 -7.53
C LEU A 102 -2.90 15.98 -6.40
N GLY A 103 -3.34 16.38 -5.21
CA GLY A 103 -3.16 15.59 -4.01
C GLY A 103 -4.10 16.05 -2.92
N ARG A 104 -4.35 15.14 -1.99
CA ARG A 104 -5.18 15.37 -0.80
C ARG A 104 -4.36 15.09 0.44
N CYS A 105 -4.56 15.92 1.47
CA CYS A 105 -3.92 15.68 2.76
C CYS A 105 -4.62 14.54 3.49
N MET A 106 -3.81 13.62 4.00
CA MET A 106 -4.23 12.44 4.73
C MET A 106 -3.54 12.39 6.08
N LYS A 107 -4.26 11.93 7.09
CA LYS A 107 -3.73 11.71 8.44
C LYS A 107 -3.36 10.25 8.67
N TYR A 108 -2.23 9.99 9.34
CA TYR A 108 -1.88 8.64 9.81
C TYR A 108 -2.78 8.20 10.98
N ILE A 109 -3.18 6.93 11.00
CA ILE A 109 -4.06 6.41 12.07
C ILE A 109 -3.34 6.36 13.42
N ASN A 110 -2.05 6.02 13.42
CA ASN A 110 -1.31 5.69 14.63
C ASN A 110 -0.46 6.85 15.17
N GLU A 111 -0.49 8.01 14.54
CA GLU A 111 0.27 9.17 14.98
C GLU A 111 -0.65 10.39 15.10
N ASN A 112 -0.60 11.06 16.25
CA ASN A 112 -1.32 12.31 16.43
C ASN A 112 -0.64 13.41 15.61
N SER A 113 -1.46 14.13 14.83
CA SER A 113 -1.04 15.32 14.07
C SER A 113 0.08 15.08 13.04
N SER A 114 0.23 13.85 12.56
CA SER A 114 1.14 13.48 11.47
C SER A 114 0.35 13.28 10.18
N TYR A 115 0.75 13.99 9.13
CA TYR A 115 0.02 14.10 7.88
C TYR A 115 0.95 13.87 6.70
N PHE A 116 0.38 13.40 5.59
CA PHE A 116 1.08 13.22 4.33
C PHE A 116 0.15 13.52 3.16
N CYS A 117 0.72 13.61 1.97
CA CYS A 117 -0.05 13.84 0.75
C CYS A 117 -0.31 12.53 0.02
N GLN A 118 -1.58 12.20 -0.16
CA GLN A 118 -1.99 11.18 -1.10
C GLN A 118 -2.19 11.83 -2.47
N CYS A 119 -1.27 11.54 -3.38
CA CYS A 119 -1.28 12.08 -4.72
C CYS A 119 -2.26 11.36 -5.64
N ASP A 120 -2.73 12.10 -6.64
CA ASP A 120 -3.48 11.55 -7.76
C ASP A 120 -2.61 10.63 -8.61
N GLN A 121 -3.26 9.77 -9.39
CA GLN A 121 -2.58 8.79 -10.24
C GLN A 121 -1.60 9.46 -11.21
N GLY A 122 -0.36 8.96 -11.23
CA GLY A 122 0.72 9.52 -12.06
C GLY A 122 1.49 10.67 -11.42
N TYR A 123 1.19 11.04 -10.17
CA TYR A 123 1.93 12.04 -9.39
C TYR A 123 2.51 11.43 -8.12
N SER A 124 3.55 12.07 -7.57
CA SER A 124 4.28 11.59 -6.40
C SER A 124 5.03 12.71 -5.69
N GLY A 125 5.67 12.37 -4.57
CA GLY A 125 6.45 13.27 -3.74
C GLY A 125 5.61 14.01 -2.70
N ARG A 126 6.29 14.67 -1.77
CA ARG A 126 5.70 15.34 -0.60
C ARG A 126 4.56 16.31 -0.92
N GLN A 127 4.58 16.95 -2.10
CA GLN A 127 3.59 17.94 -2.54
C GLN A 127 2.85 17.52 -3.82
N CYS A 128 2.99 16.26 -4.25
CA CYS A 128 2.33 15.75 -5.46
C CYS A 128 2.66 16.49 -6.76
N THR A 129 3.85 17.08 -6.85
CA THR A 129 4.33 17.84 -8.03
C THR A 129 5.11 16.97 -9.01
N ASN A 130 5.64 15.82 -8.57
CA ASN A 130 6.49 14.99 -9.41
C ASN A 130 5.65 14.06 -10.28
N LYS A 131 5.49 14.45 -11.55
CA LYS A 131 4.83 13.62 -12.56
C LYS A 131 5.69 12.43 -12.95
N HIS A 132 5.07 11.26 -13.07
CA HIS A 132 5.73 10.03 -13.54
C HIS A 132 4.84 9.27 -14.53
N SER A 133 5.48 8.43 -15.35
CA SER A 133 4.79 7.54 -16.27
C SER A 133 4.44 6.22 -15.58
N CYS A 134 3.18 5.83 -15.69
CA CYS A 134 2.67 4.59 -15.11
C CYS A 134 2.83 3.42 -16.08
N SER A 135 3.42 2.33 -15.61
CA SER A 135 3.52 1.07 -16.36
C SER A 135 2.35 0.10 -16.09
N CYS A 136 1.41 0.52 -15.23
CA CYS A 136 0.26 -0.26 -14.79
C CYS A 136 -0.85 -0.32 -15.84
N SER A 137 -1.70 -1.35 -15.78
CA SER A 137 -2.86 -1.47 -16.65
C SER A 137 -3.90 -0.36 -16.38
N SER A 138 -4.76 -0.09 -17.37
CA SER A 138 -5.71 1.03 -17.34
C SER A 138 -6.76 0.95 -16.24
N ASP A 139 -7.10 -0.24 -15.76
CA ASP A 139 -8.06 -0.49 -14.68
C ASP A 139 -7.40 -0.71 -13.32
N SER A 140 -6.15 -0.26 -13.17
CA SER A 140 -5.37 -0.36 -11.95
C SER A 140 -4.96 1.01 -11.43
N PHE A 141 -4.70 1.10 -10.13
CA PHE A 141 -4.24 2.33 -9.51
C PHE A 141 -2.72 2.34 -9.49
N CYS A 142 -2.12 3.36 -10.08
CA CYS A 142 -0.68 3.54 -10.14
C CYS A 142 -0.23 4.48 -9.02
N LEU A 143 0.46 3.91 -8.02
CA LEU A 143 0.97 4.67 -6.88
C LEU A 143 2.32 5.34 -7.22
N THR A 144 3.19 4.61 -7.92
CA THR A 144 4.45 5.11 -8.48
C THR A 144 4.66 4.50 -9.86
N SER A 145 5.71 4.90 -10.58
CA SER A 145 6.04 4.35 -11.91
C SER A 145 6.18 2.83 -11.94
N SER A 146 6.50 2.21 -10.79
CA SER A 146 6.74 0.76 -10.65
C SER A 146 5.80 0.04 -9.68
N ILE A 147 4.92 0.75 -8.97
CA ILE A 147 3.99 0.18 -7.98
C ILE A 147 2.55 0.31 -8.48
N CYS A 148 1.94 -0.84 -8.76
CA CYS A 148 0.58 -0.95 -9.25
C CYS A 148 -0.29 -1.67 -8.22
N LEU A 149 -1.47 -1.12 -7.95
CA LEU A 149 -2.51 -1.78 -7.16
C LEU A 149 -3.56 -2.35 -8.13
N CYS A 150 -3.60 -3.68 -8.22
CA CYS A 150 -4.47 -4.35 -9.15
C CYS A 150 -5.89 -4.46 -8.61
N SER A 151 -6.89 -4.28 -9.49
CA SER A 151 -8.28 -4.63 -9.19
C SER A 151 -8.40 -6.12 -8.87
N MET A 152 -9.51 -6.53 -8.24
CA MET A 152 -9.73 -7.92 -7.80
C MET A 152 -9.51 -8.99 -8.87
N LYS A 153 -9.79 -8.67 -10.12
CA LYS A 153 -9.74 -9.61 -11.26
C LYS A 153 -8.36 -9.65 -11.92
N ARG A 154 -7.42 -8.82 -11.48
CA ARG A 154 -6.09 -8.68 -12.10
C ARG A 154 -4.95 -8.90 -11.13
N PHE A 155 -3.82 -9.31 -11.66
CA PHE A 155 -2.61 -9.58 -10.89
C PHE A 155 -1.34 -9.40 -11.73
N GLY A 156 -0.19 -9.64 -11.09
CA GLY A 156 1.14 -9.43 -11.67
C GLY A 156 1.63 -8.00 -11.48
N ARG A 157 2.90 -7.78 -11.78
CA ARG A 157 3.62 -6.51 -11.50
C ARG A 157 2.90 -5.27 -12.03
N ASN A 158 2.33 -5.36 -13.23
CA ASN A 158 1.67 -4.25 -13.92
C ASN A 158 0.15 -4.41 -13.97
N CYS A 159 -0.43 -5.40 -13.28
CA CYS A 159 -1.86 -5.70 -13.33
C CYS A 159 -2.39 -6.04 -14.73
N SER A 160 -1.54 -6.55 -15.63
CA SER A 160 -1.94 -6.92 -17.00
C SER A 160 -2.51 -8.34 -17.10
N LEU A 161 -2.27 -9.19 -16.08
CA LEU A 161 -2.74 -10.56 -16.06
C LEU A 161 -4.12 -10.62 -15.41
N THR A 162 -5.00 -11.49 -15.91
CA THR A 162 -6.36 -11.67 -15.41
C THR A 162 -6.53 -13.02 -14.71
N ARG A 163 -7.24 -13.02 -13.59
CA ARG A 163 -7.53 -14.24 -12.83
C ARG A 163 -8.76 -14.93 -13.43
N SER A 164 -8.57 -16.14 -13.95
CA SER A 164 -9.65 -16.93 -14.57
C SER A 164 -10.57 -17.64 -13.58
N VAL A 165 -10.15 -17.78 -12.31
CA VAL A 165 -10.89 -18.51 -11.26
C VAL A 165 -12.31 -17.97 -11.07
N CYS A 166 -12.48 -16.65 -11.11
CA CYS A 166 -13.80 -16.00 -11.02
C CYS A 166 -14.40 -15.65 -12.41
N GLN A 167 -13.76 -16.03 -13.52
CA GLN A 167 -14.26 -15.77 -14.89
C GLN A 167 -15.04 -16.94 -15.48
N SER A 168 -14.68 -18.18 -15.14
CA SER A 168 -15.36 -19.40 -15.64
C SER A 168 -16.77 -19.60 -15.08
N LEU A 169 -17.18 -18.77 -14.13
CA LEU A 169 -18.44 -18.85 -13.42
C LEU A 169 -19.17 -17.52 -13.66
N ASN A 170 -20.21 -17.53 -14.48
CA ASN A 170 -21.21 -16.47 -14.52
C ASN A 170 -21.86 -16.33 -13.13
N SER A 171 -21.19 -15.66 -12.19
CA SER A 171 -21.63 -15.34 -10.83
C SER A 171 -22.03 -16.54 -9.94
N SER A 172 -21.23 -17.61 -9.82
CA SER A 172 -21.58 -18.76 -8.96
C SER A 172 -21.43 -18.52 -7.45
N CYS A 173 -21.57 -17.29 -6.99
CA CYS A 173 -21.74 -16.99 -5.57
C CYS A 173 -23.20 -16.58 -5.39
N GLU A 174 -24.01 -17.53 -4.90
CA GLU A 174 -25.43 -17.32 -4.59
C GLU A 174 -25.65 -16.10 -3.67
N ASN A 175 -26.86 -15.53 -3.71
CA ASN A 175 -27.28 -14.42 -2.84
C ASN A 175 -26.40 -13.15 -2.92
N ASN A 176 -26.07 -12.69 -4.13
CA ASN A 176 -25.18 -11.53 -4.35
C ASN A 176 -23.77 -11.70 -3.73
N GLY A 177 -23.30 -12.94 -3.61
CA GLY A 177 -21.96 -13.19 -3.11
C GLY A 177 -20.89 -12.67 -4.08
N LEU A 178 -19.77 -12.21 -3.52
CA LEU A 178 -18.62 -11.74 -4.30
C LEU A 178 -17.55 -12.84 -4.36
N CYS A 179 -17.15 -13.24 -5.58
CA CYS A 179 -16.03 -14.15 -5.77
C CYS A 179 -14.71 -13.44 -5.49
N ILE A 180 -13.99 -13.90 -4.48
CA ILE A 180 -12.66 -13.38 -4.11
C ILE A 180 -11.62 -14.39 -4.60
N PRO A 181 -10.87 -14.09 -5.66
CA PRO A 181 -9.80 -14.96 -6.10
C PRO A 181 -8.64 -14.88 -5.11
N VAL A 182 -8.43 -15.97 -4.37
CA VAL A 182 -7.34 -16.09 -3.40
C VAL A 182 -6.17 -16.79 -4.07
N ASP A 183 -5.06 -16.07 -4.28
CA ASP A 183 -3.84 -16.72 -4.71
C ASP A 183 -3.26 -17.55 -3.55
N LYS A 184 -3.01 -18.84 -3.77
CA LYS A 184 -2.31 -19.71 -2.80
C LYS A 184 -0.85 -19.28 -2.57
N SER A 185 -0.31 -18.37 -3.38
CA SER A 185 1.05 -17.84 -3.21
C SER A 185 1.20 -16.86 -2.05
N ASP A 186 0.12 -16.29 -1.51
CA ASP A 186 0.14 -15.50 -0.26
C ASP A 186 0.54 -16.34 0.97
N TYR A 187 0.70 -17.66 0.82
CA TYR A 187 1.01 -18.61 1.89
C TYR A 187 2.27 -19.46 1.68
N LYS A 188 3.03 -19.26 0.60
CA LYS A 188 4.23 -20.07 0.33
C LYS A 188 5.51 -19.22 0.30
N TRP A 189 5.94 -18.80 1.49
CA TRP A 189 7.36 -18.65 1.76
C TRP A 189 7.92 -20.03 2.10
N ASN A 190 8.21 -20.82 1.07
CA ASN A 190 9.07 -21.99 1.25
C ASN A 190 10.49 -21.48 1.46
N PHE A 191 10.97 -21.60 2.69
CA PHE A 191 12.37 -21.40 3.04
C PHE A 191 13.23 -22.37 2.23
N TYR A 192 14.19 -21.82 1.49
CA TYR A 192 15.47 -22.46 1.19
C TYR A 192 16.57 -21.53 1.68
#